data_AF-A0A955Q4C4-F1
#
_entry.id   AF-A0A955Q4C4-F1
#
_cell.length_a   1.000
_cell.length_b   1.000
_cell.length_c   1.000
_cell.angle_alpha   90.00
_cell.angle_beta   90.00
_cell.angle_gamma   90.00
#
_symmetry.space_group_name_H-M   'P 1'
#
loop_
_entity.id
_entity.type
_entity.pdbx_description
1 polymer ?
#
loop_
_entity_poly.entity_id
_entity_poly.type
_entity_poly.pdbx_seq_one_letter_code
_entity_poly.pdbx_strand_id
1 'polypeptide(L)'
;MIRKATMPGSKQMYGDNPIAQRKTDLYKQEYVQSFVQKWDALIDWEARASSEGDFFIRILKERGVKRVLDVATGTGFHSIRLLRAGFEVTSADGSPEMLAQAFENARRAGFIMRTIHADWRWLSRDIHNKYDAVICLGNSLTHLFSEQDRRKALAEFYTALRHDGVLILDQRNYDGILDEGFTSKHVYY
;
A
#
# COMPACT_ATOMS: atom_id res chain seq x y z
N MET A 1 19.93 -21.69 31.29
CA MET A 1 20.00 -22.40 29.99
C MET A 1 18.59 -22.42 29.40
N ILE A 2 18.20 -21.37 28.68
CA ILE A 2 16.82 -21.16 28.22
C ILE A 2 16.72 -21.62 26.76
N ARG A 3 15.91 -22.66 26.51
CA ARG A 3 15.65 -23.21 25.18
C ARG A 3 14.90 -22.16 24.34
N LYS A 4 15.51 -21.71 23.24
CA LYS A 4 14.82 -20.96 22.18
C LYS A 4 13.79 -21.88 21.52
N ALA A 5 12.52 -21.53 21.60
CA ALA A 5 11.49 -22.15 20.78
C ALA A 5 11.71 -21.74 19.32
N THR A 6 12.07 -22.70 18.48
CA THR A 6 12.10 -22.55 17.02
C THR A 6 10.66 -22.58 16.49
N MET A 7 10.21 -21.45 15.95
CA MET A 7 8.94 -21.33 15.22
C MET A 7 9.03 -22.01 13.85
N PRO A 8 8.03 -22.80 13.42
CA PRO A 8 7.92 -23.25 12.03
C PRO A 8 7.49 -22.07 11.14
N GLY A 9 8.21 -21.81 10.04
CA GLY A 9 7.80 -20.84 9.00
C GLY A 9 8.60 -19.53 8.92
N SER A 10 9.81 -19.46 9.50
CA SER A 10 10.64 -18.23 9.55
C SER A 10 11.51 -17.94 8.32
N LYS A 11 11.33 -18.65 7.20
CA LYS A 11 12.12 -18.41 5.98
C LYS A 11 11.25 -17.82 4.88
N GLN A 12 11.56 -16.58 4.47
CA GLN A 12 11.15 -16.08 3.16
C GLN A 12 11.69 -17.01 2.08
N MET A 13 10.82 -17.54 1.23
CA MET A 13 11.17 -18.55 0.23
C MET A 13 11.60 -17.90 -1.09
N TYR A 14 12.64 -17.06 -1.08
CA TYR A 14 13.19 -16.48 -2.31
C TYR A 14 14.16 -17.42 -3.07
N GLY A 15 14.33 -18.65 -2.60
CA GLY A 15 15.33 -19.59 -3.13
C GLY A 15 16.77 -19.09 -2.94
N ASP A 16 17.74 -19.82 -3.52
CA ASP A 16 19.17 -19.48 -3.43
C ASP A 16 19.57 -18.28 -4.32
N ASN A 17 18.67 -17.82 -5.19
CA ASN A 17 18.85 -16.64 -6.03
C ASN A 17 17.59 -15.74 -5.99
N PRO A 18 17.48 -14.84 -5.01
CA PRO A 18 16.33 -13.94 -4.86
C PRO A 18 16.12 -13.02 -6.07
N ILE A 19 17.19 -12.76 -6.84
CA ILE A 19 17.14 -11.94 -8.06
C ILE A 19 16.45 -12.70 -9.20
N ALA A 20 16.48 -14.03 -9.21
CA ALA A 20 15.82 -14.86 -10.21
C ALA A 20 14.31 -15.06 -9.95
N GLN A 21 13.83 -14.82 -8.73
CA GLN A 21 12.42 -14.93 -8.36
C GLN A 21 11.70 -13.57 -8.42
N ARG A 22 11.58 -13.02 -9.64
CA ARG A 22 10.95 -11.72 -9.92
C ARG A 22 9.59 -11.83 -10.60
N LYS A 23 8.74 -12.77 -10.17
CA LYS A 23 7.39 -12.90 -10.74
C LYS A 23 6.48 -11.86 -10.09
N THR A 24 5.92 -10.97 -10.91
CA THR A 24 5.01 -9.91 -10.47
C THR A 24 3.88 -10.41 -9.58
N ASP A 25 3.35 -11.62 -9.78
CA ASP A 25 2.19 -12.13 -9.02
C ASP A 25 2.53 -12.67 -7.60
N LEU A 26 3.80 -12.69 -7.20
CA LEU A 26 4.24 -13.25 -5.90
C LEU A 26 3.63 -12.50 -4.69
N TYR A 27 3.27 -11.22 -4.82
CA TYR A 27 2.61 -10.47 -3.75
C TYR A 27 1.32 -11.16 -3.27
N LYS A 28 0.58 -11.83 -4.17
CA LYS A 28 -0.65 -12.56 -3.84
C LYS A 28 -0.39 -13.74 -2.88
N GLN A 29 0.84 -14.26 -2.87
CA GLN A 29 1.27 -15.38 -2.01
C GLN A 29 2.01 -14.90 -0.76
N GLU A 30 2.62 -13.72 -0.79
CA GLU A 30 3.36 -13.13 0.34
C GLU A 30 2.42 -12.57 1.44
N TYR A 31 1.23 -12.11 1.06
CA TYR A 31 0.22 -11.57 2.00
C TYR A 31 -0.77 -12.64 2.47
N VAL A 32 -0.26 -13.68 3.15
CA VAL A 32 -1.11 -14.70 3.81
C VAL A 32 -1.74 -14.10 5.08
N GLN A 33 -2.97 -14.52 5.46
CA GLN A 33 -3.69 -13.99 6.64
C GLN A 33 -2.84 -13.90 7.92
N SER A 34 -1.94 -14.86 8.16
CA SER A 34 -1.05 -14.87 9.32
C SER A 34 0.00 -13.75 9.34
N PHE A 35 0.33 -13.20 8.17
CA PHE A 35 1.20 -12.04 8.01
C PHE A 35 0.41 -10.73 8.13
N VAL A 36 -0.80 -10.66 7.57
CA VAL A 36 -1.69 -9.48 7.67
C VAL A 36 -2.05 -9.15 9.11
N GLN A 37 -2.40 -10.16 9.92
CA GLN A 37 -2.68 -9.97 11.36
C GLN A 37 -1.44 -9.49 12.13
N LYS A 38 -0.24 -9.90 11.71
CA LYS A 38 1.02 -9.42 12.29
C LYS A 38 1.38 -8.04 11.76
N TRP A 39 0.97 -7.67 10.55
CA TRP A 39 1.27 -6.38 9.95
C TRP A 39 0.73 -5.22 10.78
N ASP A 40 -0.52 -5.30 11.25
CA ASP A 40 -1.10 -4.29 12.17
C ASP A 40 -0.47 -4.34 13.58
N ALA A 41 0.03 -5.50 14.02
CA ALA A 41 0.77 -5.61 15.28
C ALA A 41 2.23 -5.12 15.18
N LEU A 42 2.78 -5.08 13.95
CA LEU A 42 4.15 -4.65 13.66
C LEU A 42 4.21 -3.17 13.26
N ILE A 43 3.14 -2.64 12.66
CA ILE A 43 3.04 -1.23 12.29
C ILE A 43 2.24 -0.50 13.35
N ASP A 44 2.96 0.21 14.22
CA ASP A 44 2.37 1.24 15.06
C ASP A 44 1.85 2.39 14.19
N TRP A 45 0.52 2.46 14.03
CA TRP A 45 -0.14 3.49 13.23
C TRP A 45 0.07 4.90 13.79
N GLU A 46 0.26 5.05 15.10
CA GLU A 46 0.49 6.34 15.73
C GLU A 46 1.92 6.82 15.47
N ALA A 47 2.90 5.92 15.61
CA ALA A 47 4.28 6.21 15.21
C ALA A 47 4.39 6.51 13.71
N ARG A 48 3.70 5.73 12.86
CA ARG A 48 3.68 5.95 11.41
C ARG A 48 3.01 7.27 11.04
N ALA A 49 1.87 7.60 11.65
CA ALA A 49 1.20 8.88 11.42
C ALA A 49 2.08 10.07 11.85
N SER A 50 2.79 9.93 12.98
CA SER A 50 3.73 10.95 13.48
C SER A 50 4.92 11.13 12.54
N SER A 51 5.46 10.03 12.00
CA SER A 51 6.60 10.07 11.07
C SER A 51 6.24 10.57 9.68
N GLU A 52 5.11 10.14 9.11
CA GLU A 52 4.65 10.59 7.79
C GLU A 52 4.11 12.03 7.83
N GLY A 53 3.63 12.46 9.01
CA GLY A 53 2.94 13.73 9.18
C GLY A 53 1.69 13.83 8.29
N ASP A 54 1.16 15.05 8.14
CA ASP A 54 -0.06 15.33 7.37
C ASP A 54 0.24 15.96 5.99
N PHE A 55 1.47 15.85 5.49
CA PHE A 55 1.90 16.52 4.26
C PHE A 55 1.01 16.20 3.05
N PHE A 56 0.72 14.91 2.80
CA PHE A 56 -0.07 14.52 1.63
C PHE A 56 -1.54 14.98 1.80
N ILE A 57 -2.10 14.88 3.01
CA ILE A 57 -3.45 15.40 3.32
C ILE A 57 -3.51 16.90 3.06
N ARG A 58 -2.49 17.65 3.45
CA ARG A 58 -2.39 19.10 3.21
C ARG A 58 -2.35 19.41 1.71
N ILE A 59 -1.53 18.72 0.92
CA ILE A 59 -1.51 18.89 -0.55
C ILE A 59 -2.89 18.64 -1.16
N LEU A 60 -3.56 17.57 -0.74
CA LEU A 60 -4.89 17.25 -1.26
C LEU A 60 -5.90 18.36 -0.94
N LYS A 61 -5.88 18.89 0.29
CA LYS A 61 -6.73 20.03 0.69
C LYS A 61 -6.41 21.31 -0.09
N GLU A 62 -5.13 21.65 -0.26
CA GLU A 62 -4.69 22.82 -1.02
C GLU A 62 -5.13 22.77 -2.49
N ARG A 63 -5.20 21.55 -3.07
CA ARG A 63 -5.71 21.32 -4.42
C ARG A 63 -7.24 21.23 -4.51
N GLY A 64 -7.97 21.38 -3.41
CA GLY A 64 -9.43 21.26 -3.40
C GLY A 64 -9.94 19.85 -3.74
N VAL A 65 -9.12 18.82 -3.52
CA VAL A 65 -9.48 17.42 -3.78
C VAL A 65 -10.66 17.02 -2.89
N LYS A 66 -11.63 16.29 -3.46
CA LYS A 66 -12.76 15.72 -2.72
C LYS A 66 -12.75 14.20 -2.78
N ARG A 67 -12.57 13.64 -3.98
CA ARG A 67 -12.57 12.20 -4.24
C ARG A 67 -11.16 11.66 -4.42
N VAL A 68 -10.80 10.70 -3.58
CA VAL A 68 -9.50 10.04 -3.58
C VAL A 68 -9.68 8.56 -3.88
N LEU A 69 -8.88 8.03 -4.80
CA LEU A 69 -8.70 6.61 -4.99
C LEU A 69 -7.38 6.18 -4.33
N ASP A 70 -7.46 5.37 -3.29
CA ASP A 70 -6.32 4.67 -2.72
C ASP A 70 -6.15 3.35 -3.46
N VAL A 71 -5.13 3.22 -4.30
CA VAL A 71 -4.92 1.97 -5.08
C VAL A 71 -4.12 0.93 -4.32
N ALA A 72 -3.53 1.28 -3.18
CA ALA A 72 -2.67 0.40 -2.38
C ALA A 72 -3.15 0.36 -0.92
N THR A 73 -4.42 -0.01 -0.74
CA THR A 73 -5.12 0.12 0.55
C THR A 73 -4.41 -0.60 1.69
N GLY A 74 -3.86 -1.80 1.45
CA GLY A 74 -3.31 -2.65 2.49
C GLY A 74 -4.33 -2.86 3.62
N THR A 75 -3.91 -2.66 4.89
CA THR A 75 -4.79 -2.73 6.06
C THR A 75 -5.58 -1.45 6.35
N GLY A 76 -5.56 -0.48 5.42
CA GLY A 76 -6.44 0.69 5.42
C GLY A 76 -5.89 1.93 6.13
N PHE A 77 -4.61 1.96 6.51
CA PHE A 77 -4.01 3.09 7.24
C PHE A 77 -4.23 4.46 6.54
N HIS A 78 -3.81 4.60 5.28
CA HIS A 78 -3.95 5.87 4.55
C HIS A 78 -5.42 6.19 4.24
N SER A 79 -6.18 5.20 3.80
CA SER A 79 -7.63 5.32 3.57
C SER A 79 -8.39 5.83 4.80
N ILE A 80 -8.12 5.30 6.00
CA ILE A 80 -8.77 5.74 7.24
C ILE A 80 -8.36 7.16 7.63
N ARG A 81 -7.08 7.53 7.44
CA ARG A 81 -6.63 8.91 7.66
C ARG A 81 -7.33 9.90 6.73
N LEU A 82 -7.52 9.54 5.47
CA LEU A 82 -8.25 10.35 4.49
C LEU A 82 -9.74 10.46 4.85
N LEU A 83 -10.38 9.37 5.26
CA LEU A 83 -11.77 9.39 5.74
C LEU A 83 -11.94 10.33 6.94
N ARG A 84 -11.02 10.26 7.93
CA ARG A 84 -10.99 11.18 9.08
C ARG A 84 -10.78 12.64 8.67
N ALA A 85 -10.03 12.88 7.61
CA ALA A 85 -9.78 14.21 7.08
C ALA A 85 -10.94 14.78 6.24
N GLY A 86 -12.01 14.01 6.01
CA GLY A 86 -13.23 14.43 5.32
C GLY A 86 -13.26 14.18 3.81
N PHE A 87 -12.35 13.34 3.28
CA PHE A 87 -12.35 12.99 1.86
C PHE A 87 -13.34 11.85 1.56
N GLU A 88 -13.83 11.81 0.32
CA GLU A 88 -14.54 10.66 -0.23
C GLU A 88 -13.51 9.65 -0.75
N VAL A 89 -13.32 8.56 -0.02
CA VAL A 89 -12.29 7.55 -0.33
C VAL A 89 -12.90 6.31 -0.99
N THR A 90 -12.31 5.88 -2.09
CA THR A 90 -12.45 4.52 -2.62
C THR A 90 -11.12 3.81 -2.44
N SER A 91 -11.17 2.59 -1.90
CA SER A 91 -9.99 1.84 -1.45
C SER A 91 -9.88 0.57 -2.28
N ALA A 92 -8.87 0.49 -3.13
CA ALA A 92 -8.57 -0.67 -3.96
C ALA A 92 -7.29 -1.37 -3.50
N ASP A 93 -7.27 -2.70 -3.64
CA ASP A 93 -6.10 -3.53 -3.39
C ASP A 93 -6.22 -4.83 -4.19
N GLY A 94 -5.08 -5.47 -4.49
CA GLY A 94 -5.02 -6.75 -5.18
C GLY A 94 -5.21 -7.96 -4.26
N SER A 95 -5.15 -7.78 -2.93
CA SER A 95 -5.39 -8.82 -1.92
C SER A 95 -6.78 -8.67 -1.28
N PRO A 96 -7.67 -9.68 -1.41
CA PRO A 96 -8.96 -9.67 -0.73
C PRO A 96 -8.81 -9.74 0.80
N GLU A 97 -7.75 -10.38 1.32
CA GLU A 97 -7.46 -10.47 2.75
C GLU A 97 -7.11 -9.09 3.33
N MET A 98 -6.32 -8.30 2.61
CA MET A 98 -6.00 -6.92 2.98
C MET A 98 -7.26 -6.06 3.04
N LEU A 99 -8.11 -6.15 2.02
CA LEU A 99 -9.38 -5.40 1.98
C LEU A 99 -10.33 -5.80 3.11
N ALA A 100 -10.40 -7.08 3.46
CA ALA A 100 -11.20 -7.52 4.60
C ALA A 100 -10.70 -6.91 5.92
N GLN A 101 -9.38 -6.88 6.13
CA GLN A 101 -8.78 -6.25 7.31
C GLN A 101 -8.99 -4.72 7.31
N ALA A 102 -8.80 -4.06 6.16
CA ALA A 102 -9.02 -2.63 6.01
C ALA A 102 -10.47 -2.23 6.33
N PHE A 103 -11.43 -3.01 5.84
CA PHE A 103 -12.83 -2.80 6.14
C PHE A 103 -13.12 -2.90 7.64
N GLU A 104 -12.61 -3.92 8.31
CA GLU A 104 -12.79 -4.09 9.76
C GLU A 104 -12.10 -2.97 10.56
N ASN A 105 -10.89 -2.56 10.17
CA ASN A 105 -10.19 -1.45 10.80
C ASN A 105 -10.95 -0.12 10.64
N ALA A 106 -11.50 0.14 9.45
CA ALA A 106 -12.34 1.30 9.21
C ALA A 106 -13.61 1.26 10.05
N ARG A 107 -14.27 0.09 10.15
CA ARG A 107 -15.46 -0.10 10.97
C ARG A 107 -15.18 0.23 12.44
N ARG A 108 -14.07 -0.25 13.00
CA ARG A 108 -13.63 0.09 14.37
C ARG A 108 -13.33 1.58 14.53
N ALA A 109 -12.83 2.23 13.48
CA ALA A 109 -12.60 3.67 13.45
C ALA A 109 -13.87 4.51 13.21
N GLY A 110 -15.05 3.88 13.10
CA GLY A 110 -16.34 4.57 12.92
C GLY A 110 -16.69 4.90 11.46
N PHE A 111 -16.02 4.28 10.48
CA PHE A 111 -16.25 4.53 9.06
C PHE A 111 -16.70 3.27 8.33
N ILE A 112 -17.49 3.46 7.26
CA ILE A 112 -17.81 2.40 6.29
C ILE A 112 -16.91 2.62 5.06
N MET A 113 -15.87 1.81 4.92
CA MET A 113 -14.92 1.90 3.81
C MET A 113 -15.49 1.27 2.55
N ARG A 114 -15.33 1.94 1.41
CA ARG A 114 -15.65 1.40 0.08
C ARG A 114 -14.44 0.64 -0.45
N THR A 115 -14.49 -0.69 -0.41
CA THR A 115 -13.41 -1.56 -0.88
C THR A 115 -13.68 -2.10 -2.28
N ILE A 116 -12.63 -2.19 -3.11
CA ILE A 116 -12.68 -2.78 -4.46
C ILE A 116 -11.48 -3.72 -4.61
N HIS A 117 -11.74 -4.99 -4.92
CA HIS A 117 -10.66 -5.92 -5.28
C HIS A 117 -10.24 -5.67 -6.72
N ALA A 118 -9.03 -5.14 -6.93
CA ALA A 118 -8.56 -4.75 -8.26
C ALA A 118 -7.04 -4.94 -8.41
N ASP A 119 -6.62 -5.33 -9.61
CA ASP A 119 -5.21 -5.39 -10.00
C ASP A 119 -4.83 -4.09 -10.72
N TRP A 120 -3.71 -3.47 -10.35
CA TRP A 120 -3.26 -2.21 -10.95
C TRP A 120 -3.12 -2.27 -12.46
N ARG A 121 -2.83 -3.44 -13.03
CA ARG A 121 -2.64 -3.64 -14.48
C ARG A 121 -3.95 -3.60 -15.27
N TRP A 122 -5.09 -3.63 -14.59
CA TRP A 122 -6.43 -3.65 -15.20
C TRP A 122 -7.45 -2.86 -14.36
N LEU A 123 -7.03 -1.81 -13.67
CA LEU A 123 -7.83 -1.04 -12.72
C LEU A 123 -9.16 -0.56 -13.32
N SER A 124 -9.13 -0.13 -14.58
CA SER A 124 -10.30 0.34 -15.35
C SER A 124 -11.42 -0.70 -15.53
N ARG A 125 -11.15 -1.99 -15.29
CA ARG A 125 -12.17 -3.04 -15.32
C ARG A 125 -13.13 -2.97 -14.14
N ASP A 126 -12.61 -2.61 -12.97
CA ASP A 126 -13.35 -2.62 -11.71
C ASP A 126 -13.68 -1.20 -11.25
N ILE A 127 -12.94 -0.20 -11.75
CA ILE A 127 -13.07 1.20 -11.37
C ILE A 127 -13.45 2.05 -12.58
N HIS A 128 -14.71 2.49 -12.61
CA HIS A 128 -15.26 3.30 -13.70
C HIS A 128 -15.35 4.80 -13.38
N ASN A 129 -15.29 5.15 -12.09
CA ASN A 129 -15.32 6.53 -11.65
C ASN A 129 -13.99 7.24 -11.92
N LYS A 130 -14.05 8.57 -12.09
CA LYS A 130 -12.86 9.43 -12.14
C LYS A 130 -12.65 10.12 -10.80
N TYR A 131 -11.39 10.26 -10.39
CA TYR A 131 -10.99 10.78 -9.09
C TYR A 131 -10.19 12.09 -9.19
N ASP A 132 -10.31 12.95 -8.19
CA ASP A 132 -9.53 14.19 -8.13
C ASP A 132 -8.08 13.88 -7.72
N ALA A 133 -7.87 12.80 -6.95
CA ALA A 133 -6.56 12.26 -6.66
C ALA A 133 -6.52 10.73 -6.68
N VAL A 134 -5.37 10.19 -7.06
CA VAL A 134 -5.00 8.78 -6.88
C VAL A 134 -3.78 8.74 -5.95
N ILE A 135 -3.78 7.85 -4.97
CA ILE A 135 -2.64 7.65 -4.07
C ILE A 135 -2.13 6.21 -4.14
N CYS A 136 -0.81 6.05 -4.19
CA CYS A 136 -0.11 4.77 -4.10
C CYS A 136 1.07 4.96 -3.13
N LEU A 137 0.82 4.72 -1.84
CA LEU A 137 1.72 5.06 -0.74
C LEU A 137 2.17 3.83 0.04
N GLY A 138 3.26 3.94 0.79
CA GLY A 138 3.82 2.84 1.58
C GLY A 138 4.78 1.97 0.77
N ASN A 139 5.47 2.55 -0.21
CA ASN A 139 6.43 1.88 -1.09
C ASN A 139 5.79 0.74 -1.90
N SER A 140 4.53 0.91 -2.30
CA SER A 140 3.73 -0.19 -2.88
C SER A 140 4.07 -0.48 -4.34
N LEU A 141 4.36 0.54 -5.17
CA LEU A 141 4.63 0.32 -6.60
C LEU A 141 5.82 -0.63 -6.84
N THR A 142 6.76 -0.70 -5.89
CA THR A 142 7.98 -1.51 -5.99
C THR A 142 7.72 -3.01 -5.95
N HIS A 143 6.50 -3.45 -5.62
CA HIS A 143 6.09 -4.84 -5.75
C HIS A 143 5.96 -5.29 -7.22
N LEU A 144 5.86 -4.35 -8.18
CA LEU A 144 5.93 -4.66 -9.60
C LEU A 144 7.38 -4.72 -10.07
N PHE A 145 7.91 -5.92 -10.30
CA PHE A 145 9.28 -6.13 -10.78
C PHE A 145 9.44 -5.87 -12.29
N SER A 146 8.40 -6.14 -13.07
CA SER A 146 8.41 -5.90 -14.53
C SER A 146 8.24 -4.41 -14.84
N GLU A 147 9.11 -3.88 -15.71
CA GLU A 147 8.97 -2.51 -16.21
C GLU A 147 7.67 -2.32 -16.99
N GLN A 148 7.27 -3.33 -17.77
CA GLN A 148 6.03 -3.29 -18.55
C GLN A 148 4.81 -3.20 -17.61
N ASP A 149 4.83 -3.94 -16.51
CA ASP A 149 3.74 -3.88 -15.52
C ASP A 149 3.72 -2.52 -14.81
N ARG A 150 4.88 -1.94 -14.46
CA ARG A 150 4.94 -0.59 -13.88
C ARG A 150 4.36 0.47 -14.83
N ARG A 151 4.77 0.44 -16.10
CA ARG A 151 4.23 1.37 -17.13
C ARG A 151 2.72 1.21 -17.27
N LYS A 152 2.24 -0.04 -17.25
CA LYS A 152 0.80 -0.32 -17.36
C LYS A 152 0.02 0.17 -16.14
N ALA A 153 0.51 -0.08 -14.93
CA ALA A 153 -0.10 0.40 -13.69
C ALA A 153 -0.18 1.94 -13.68
N LEU A 154 0.91 2.63 -14.05
CA LEU A 154 0.92 4.09 -14.14
C LEU A 154 -0.07 4.61 -15.20
N ALA A 155 -0.22 3.92 -16.33
CA ALA A 155 -1.24 4.27 -17.33
C ALA A 155 -2.67 4.09 -16.77
N GLU A 156 -2.95 2.99 -16.07
CA GLU A 156 -4.24 2.76 -15.43
C GLU A 156 -4.53 3.82 -14.36
N PHE A 157 -3.55 4.19 -13.53
CA PHE A 157 -3.68 5.29 -12.55
C PHE A 157 -4.00 6.61 -13.24
N TYR A 158 -3.30 6.92 -14.33
CA TYR A 158 -3.58 8.11 -15.13
C TYR A 158 -5.01 8.09 -15.69
N THR A 159 -5.49 6.95 -16.17
CA THR A 159 -6.87 6.87 -16.67
C THR A 159 -7.90 7.04 -15.55
N ALA A 160 -7.62 6.66 -14.30
CA ALA A 160 -8.54 6.85 -13.19
C ALA A 160 -8.66 8.32 -12.75
N LEU A 161 -7.71 9.18 -13.14
CA LEU A 161 -7.73 10.60 -12.79
C LEU A 161 -8.73 11.39 -13.65
N ARG A 162 -9.26 12.45 -13.05
CA ARG A 162 -9.96 13.53 -13.73
C ARG A 162 -8.96 14.43 -14.46
N HIS A 163 -9.49 15.31 -15.31
CA HIS A 163 -8.72 16.49 -15.73
C HIS A 163 -8.24 17.26 -14.50
N ASP A 164 -6.99 17.72 -14.54
CA ASP A 164 -6.27 18.36 -13.42
C ASP A 164 -6.11 17.52 -12.14
N GLY A 165 -6.41 16.21 -12.23
CA GLY A 165 -6.21 15.28 -11.12
C GLY A 165 -4.73 15.07 -10.78
N VAL A 166 -4.46 14.64 -9.55
CA VAL A 166 -3.11 14.41 -9.04
C VAL A 166 -2.86 12.95 -8.67
N LEU A 167 -1.72 12.41 -9.11
CA LEU A 167 -1.16 11.17 -8.57
C LEU A 167 -0.15 11.51 -7.47
N ILE A 168 -0.31 10.94 -6.27
CA ILE A 168 0.72 10.96 -5.23
C ILE A 168 1.25 9.53 -5.08
N LEU A 169 2.54 9.37 -5.33
CA LEU A 169 3.22 8.08 -5.29
C LEU A 169 4.51 8.21 -4.48
N ASP A 170 4.79 7.22 -3.64
CA ASP A 170 6.05 7.15 -2.90
C ASP A 170 6.88 5.91 -3.24
N GLN A 171 8.16 5.99 -2.88
CA GLN A 171 9.08 4.87 -2.83
C GLN A 171 10.13 5.15 -1.76
N ARG A 172 10.78 4.10 -1.24
CA ARG A 172 11.98 4.25 -0.43
C ARG A 172 13.10 4.88 -1.26
N ASN A 173 14.05 5.51 -0.59
CA ASN A 173 15.27 6.01 -1.22
C ASN A 173 16.19 4.83 -1.56
N TYR A 174 15.91 4.15 -2.68
CA TYR A 174 16.72 3.02 -3.14
C TYR A 174 18.11 3.45 -3.61
N ASP A 175 18.27 4.65 -4.15
CA ASP A 175 19.57 5.16 -4.58
C ASP A 175 20.53 5.21 -3.38
N GLY A 176 20.12 5.84 -2.27
CA GLY A 176 20.91 5.85 -1.04
C GLY A 176 21.20 4.45 -0.49
N ILE A 177 20.22 3.54 -0.55
CA ILE A 177 20.42 2.14 -0.10
C ILE A 177 21.44 1.40 -0.99
N LEU A 178 21.43 1.63 -2.30
CA LEU A 178 22.31 0.96 -3.24
C LEU A 178 23.73 1.55 -3.22
N ASP A 179 23.85 2.87 -3.06
CA ASP A 179 25.12 3.59 -3.12
C ASP A 179 25.87 3.55 -1.77
N GLU A 180 25.14 3.69 -0.65
CA GLU A 180 25.74 3.84 0.69
C GLU A 180 25.47 2.64 1.60
N GLY A 181 24.65 1.68 1.14
CA GLY A 181 24.14 0.58 1.97
C GLY A 181 22.97 1.00 2.85
N PHE A 182 22.49 0.07 3.68
CA PHE A 182 21.40 0.34 4.62
C PHE A 182 21.78 -0.07 6.04
N THR A 183 21.48 0.79 7.01
CA THR A 183 21.56 0.46 8.43
C THR A 183 20.19 0.64 9.06
N SER A 184 19.62 -0.45 9.56
CA SER A 184 18.38 -0.43 10.32
C SER A 184 18.71 -0.59 11.81
N LYS A 185 18.13 0.27 12.66
CA LYS A 185 18.07 0.04 14.11
C LYS A 185 16.85 -0.78 14.53
N HIS A 186 15.89 -0.96 13.62
CA HIS A 186 14.64 -1.65 13.85
C HIS A 186 14.59 -2.92 13.02
N VAL A 187 14.35 -4.07 13.67
CA VAL A 187 14.27 -5.41 13.03
C VAL A 187 13.29 -5.44 11.86
N TYR A 188 12.37 -4.46 11.78
CA TYR A 188 11.42 -4.28 10.70
C TYR A 188 11.18 -2.79 10.35
N TYR A 189 12.21 -1.98 10.07
CA TYR A 189 12.11 -0.85 9.11
C TYR A 189 13.46 -0.25 8.75
#